data_AF-A0A850GA96-F1
#
_entry.id   AF-A0A850GA96-F1
#
_cell.length_a   1.000
_cell.length_b   1.000
_cell.length_c   1.000
_cell.angle_alpha   90.00
_cell.angle_beta   90.00
_cell.angle_gamma   90.00
#
_symmetry.space_group_name_H-M   'P 1'
#
loop_
_entity.id
_entity.type
_entity.pdbx_description
1 polymer ?
#
loop_
_entity_poly.entity_id
_entity_poly.type
_entity_poly.pdbx_seq_one_letter_code
_entity_poly.pdbx_strand_id
1 'polypeptide(L)'
;MLLAPAIALTVAAALLGAGAVHLRRRKARSFRAIAELRPGWAEVRGRALVPVHVTATTTAPISGREGIGWRVVIEQESGVHGWQTIVRLSNFIDFELEDASGRITVCAANSPVALEAGETRGRGGPFDPLPRAVQRLIIDRASAQGVLFHKGFRWREWVLEAGRVVRVRGRVIQMPGEISVSYRALGERLVLAGGAQHPVEICE
;
A
#
# COMPACT_ATOMS: atom_id res chain seq x y z
N MET A 1 -18.46 -25.53 -18.30
CA MET A 1 -18.98 -24.54 -17.32
C MET A 1 -17.81 -24.09 -16.46
N LEU A 2 -17.27 -22.91 -16.75
CA LEU A 2 -16.12 -22.32 -16.06
C LEU A 2 -16.61 -21.58 -14.80
N LEU A 3 -16.12 -22.00 -13.64
CA LEU A 3 -16.29 -21.30 -12.37
C LEU A 3 -15.39 -20.06 -12.36
N ALA A 4 -16.01 -18.87 -12.33
CA ALA A 4 -15.30 -17.61 -12.10
C ALA A 4 -14.93 -17.51 -10.61
N PRO A 5 -13.67 -17.15 -10.25
CA PRO A 5 -13.32 -16.91 -8.86
C PRO A 5 -13.94 -15.60 -8.38
N ALA A 6 -14.63 -15.67 -7.24
CA ALA A 6 -15.16 -14.51 -6.53
C ALA A 6 -13.98 -13.65 -6.01
N ILE A 7 -13.80 -12.47 -6.60
CA ILE A 7 -12.85 -11.47 -6.13
C ILE A 7 -13.43 -10.89 -4.83
N ALA A 8 -12.89 -11.31 -3.69
CA ALA A 8 -13.23 -10.75 -2.39
C ALA A 8 -12.67 -9.32 -2.31
N LEU A 9 -13.53 -8.34 -2.60
CA LEU A 9 -13.22 -6.92 -2.44
C LEU A 9 -13.36 -6.57 -0.95
N THR A 10 -12.27 -6.67 -0.18
CA THR A 10 -12.29 -6.27 1.22
C THR A 10 -12.32 -4.74 1.31
N VAL A 11 -13.50 -4.17 1.50
CA VAL A 11 -13.68 -2.73 1.76
C VAL A 11 -13.40 -2.46 3.24
N ALA A 12 -12.15 -2.20 3.59
CA ALA A 12 -11.81 -1.70 4.92
C ALA A 12 -12.18 -0.21 5.01
N ALA A 13 -13.36 0.08 5.57
CA ALA A 13 -13.77 1.44 5.90
C ALA A 13 -13.00 1.92 7.15
N ALA A 14 -11.80 2.46 6.95
CA ALA A 14 -11.05 3.14 8.00
C ALA A 14 -11.61 4.57 8.19
N LEU A 15 -12.64 4.69 9.04
CA LEU A 15 -12.97 5.97 9.68
C LEU A 15 -11.95 6.21 10.79
N LEU A 16 -10.92 7.03 10.56
CA LEU A 16 -10.14 7.70 11.60
C LEU A 16 -9.17 8.73 10.99
N GLY A 17 -9.29 9.99 11.46
CA GLY A 17 -8.21 10.95 11.64
C GLY A 17 -7.43 11.42 10.42
N ALA A 18 -7.59 12.69 10.06
CA ALA A 18 -6.72 13.42 9.16
C ALA A 18 -5.27 13.46 9.70
N GLY A 19 -4.49 12.45 9.37
CA GLY A 19 -3.04 12.45 9.47
C GLY A 19 -2.47 12.24 8.07
N ALA A 20 -2.25 13.32 7.33
CA ALA A 20 -1.22 13.29 6.31
C ALA A 20 0.11 13.15 7.05
N VAL A 21 0.54 11.90 7.28
CA VAL A 21 1.89 11.63 7.76
C VAL A 21 2.82 12.07 6.63
N HIS A 22 3.21 13.34 6.66
CA HIS A 22 4.40 13.81 5.97
C HIS A 22 5.55 13.04 6.63
N LEU A 23 5.98 11.96 5.99
CA LEU A 23 7.27 11.35 6.30
C LEU A 23 8.33 12.38 5.89
N ARG A 24 8.62 13.32 6.80
CA ARG A 24 9.83 14.15 6.75
C ARG A 24 10.98 13.20 6.43
N ARG A 25 11.76 13.48 5.38
CA ARG A 25 13.03 12.82 5.05
C ARG A 25 13.80 12.56 6.35
N ARG A 26 13.61 11.39 6.95
CA ARG A 26 14.36 10.99 8.14
C ARG A 26 15.76 10.69 7.64
N LYS A 27 16.75 11.25 8.34
CA LYS A 27 18.18 11.06 8.09
C LYS A 27 18.43 9.58 7.77
N ALA A 28 18.95 9.30 6.58
CA ALA A 28 19.14 7.94 6.08
C ALA A 28 19.82 7.10 7.16
N ARG A 29 19.08 6.15 7.73
CA ARG A 29 19.69 5.10 8.54
C ARG A 29 20.39 4.16 7.56
N SER A 30 21.57 3.68 7.92
CA SER A 30 22.26 2.67 7.14
C SER A 30 21.33 1.47 6.92
N PHE A 31 21.13 1.09 5.66
CA PHE A 31 20.40 -0.13 5.33
C PHE A 31 21.03 -1.32 6.03
N ARG A 32 20.20 -2.21 6.56
CA ARG A 32 20.68 -3.50 7.07
C ARG A 32 20.46 -4.56 6.02
N ALA A 33 21.47 -5.41 5.84
CA ALA A 33 21.33 -6.63 5.06
C ALA A 33 20.27 -7.53 5.72
N ILE A 34 19.45 -8.21 4.92
CA ILE A 34 18.41 -9.13 5.41
C ILE A 34 18.98 -10.19 6.36
N ALA A 35 20.15 -10.76 6.04
CA ALA A 35 20.79 -11.78 6.87
C ALA A 35 21.20 -11.30 8.28
N GLU A 36 21.34 -9.99 8.47
CA GLU A 36 21.75 -9.37 9.74
C GLU A 36 20.57 -8.84 10.57
N LEU A 37 19.34 -9.06 10.09
CA LEU A 37 18.16 -8.55 10.78
C LEU A 37 17.99 -9.22 12.15
N ARG A 38 17.65 -8.39 13.13
CA ARG A 38 17.29 -8.78 14.48
C ARG A 38 15.91 -8.19 14.80
N PRO A 39 15.14 -8.80 15.73
CA PRO A 39 13.89 -8.22 16.18
C PRO A 39 14.03 -6.74 16.55
N GLY A 40 13.11 -5.90 16.07
CA GLY A 40 13.18 -4.45 16.24
C GLY A 40 12.97 -3.67 14.94
N TRP A 41 13.12 -2.35 14.99
CA TRP A 41 12.93 -1.50 13.81
C TRP A 41 14.13 -1.58 12.87
N ALA A 42 13.86 -1.89 11.61
CA ALA A 42 14.88 -1.96 10.57
C ALA A 42 14.42 -1.24 9.29
N GLU A 43 15.41 -0.89 8.47
CA GLU A 43 15.22 -0.39 7.11
C GLU A 43 16.05 -1.27 6.18
N VAL A 44 15.40 -1.83 5.16
CA VAL A 44 15.97 -2.79 4.22
C VAL A 44 15.73 -2.29 2.81
N ARG A 45 16.72 -2.43 1.94
CA ARG A 45 16.58 -2.15 0.51
C ARG A 45 16.68 -3.46 -0.25
N GLY A 46 15.72 -3.72 -1.12
CA GLY A 46 15.73 -4.95 -1.92
C GLY A 46 14.71 -4.91 -3.04
N ARG A 47 14.68 -5.98 -3.83
CA ARG A 47 13.71 -6.20 -4.90
C ARG A 47 12.41 -6.76 -4.31
N ALA A 48 11.29 -6.12 -4.58
CA ALA A 48 9.98 -6.61 -4.17
C ALA A 48 9.53 -7.75 -5.10
N LEU A 49 9.12 -8.88 -4.54
CA LEU A 49 8.74 -10.09 -5.25
C LEU A 49 7.37 -10.59 -4.78
N VAL A 50 6.59 -11.16 -5.68
CA VAL A 50 5.38 -11.90 -5.31
C VAL A 50 5.82 -13.25 -4.71
N PRO A 51 5.27 -13.68 -3.56
CA PRO A 51 5.61 -14.98 -2.98
C PRO A 51 5.29 -16.12 -3.95
N VAL A 52 6.11 -17.17 -3.97
CA VAL A 52 6.00 -18.29 -4.93
C VAL A 52 4.62 -18.98 -4.88
N HIS A 53 3.96 -18.98 -3.72
CA HIS A 53 2.65 -19.61 -3.51
C HIS A 53 1.46 -18.68 -3.75
N VAL A 54 1.69 -17.42 -4.12
CA VAL A 54 0.63 -16.45 -4.36
C VAL A 54 0.52 -16.19 -5.86
N THR A 55 -0.61 -16.60 -6.44
CA THR A 55 -0.93 -16.35 -7.86
C THR A 55 -1.74 -15.07 -8.07
N ALA A 56 -2.24 -14.46 -7.00
CA ALA A 56 -3.08 -13.27 -7.05
C ALA A 56 -2.24 -11.99 -6.91
N THR A 57 -2.29 -11.13 -7.92
CA THR A 57 -1.88 -9.72 -7.82
C THR A 57 -3.08 -8.85 -7.46
N THR A 58 -2.82 -7.62 -7.04
CA THR A 58 -3.87 -6.60 -6.89
C THR A 58 -3.91 -5.71 -8.13
N THR A 59 -5.11 -5.27 -8.51
CA THR A 59 -5.30 -4.33 -9.63
C THR A 59 -5.62 -2.94 -9.09
N ALA A 60 -4.81 -1.96 -9.47
CA ALA A 60 -4.98 -0.56 -9.07
C ALA A 60 -6.24 0.02 -9.74
N PRO A 61 -7.16 0.65 -8.98
CA PRO A 61 -8.50 0.93 -9.47
C PRO A 61 -8.58 2.09 -10.47
N ILE A 62 -7.57 2.98 -10.54
CA ILE A 62 -7.54 4.12 -11.48
C ILE A 62 -6.77 3.76 -12.75
N SER A 63 -5.52 3.31 -12.62
CA SER A 63 -4.69 2.96 -13.78
C SER A 63 -4.94 1.58 -14.36
N GLY A 64 -5.56 0.66 -13.60
CA GLY A 64 -5.68 -0.75 -13.99
C GLY A 64 -4.37 -1.53 -13.91
N ARG A 65 -3.28 -0.93 -13.41
CA ARG A 65 -1.98 -1.60 -13.29
C ARG A 65 -2.04 -2.72 -12.26
N GLU A 66 -1.43 -3.85 -12.59
CA GLU A 66 -1.25 -4.96 -11.65
C GLU A 66 -0.02 -4.74 -10.78
N GLY A 67 -0.12 -5.13 -9.51
CA GLY A 67 0.99 -5.02 -8.57
C GLY A 67 0.79 -5.79 -7.27
N ILE A 68 1.84 -5.81 -6.46
CA ILE A 68 1.85 -6.30 -5.09
C ILE A 68 0.86 -5.50 -4.23
N GLY A 69 0.71 -4.22 -4.51
CA GLY A 69 -0.29 -3.41 -3.83
C GLY A 69 -0.41 -2.03 -4.41
N TRP A 70 -1.46 -1.35 -3.97
CA TRP A 70 -1.77 0.00 -4.41
C TRP A 70 -2.35 0.83 -3.28
N ARG A 71 -2.23 2.15 -3.45
CA ARG A 71 -2.85 3.16 -2.60
C ARG A 71 -3.49 4.22 -3.49
N VAL A 72 -4.67 4.68 -3.12
CA VAL A 72 -5.37 5.79 -3.79
C VAL A 72 -5.76 6.85 -2.77
N VAL A 73 -5.48 8.10 -3.13
CA VAL A 73 -5.96 9.28 -2.41
C VAL A 73 -6.66 10.19 -3.42
N ILE A 74 -7.93 10.51 -3.18
CA ILE A 74 -8.68 11.51 -3.94
C ILE A 74 -9.06 12.63 -2.98
N GLU A 75 -8.76 13.85 -3.40
CA GLU A 75 -9.01 15.07 -2.67
C GLU A 75 -9.93 15.97 -3.48
N GLN A 76 -10.84 16.62 -2.78
CA GLN A 76 -11.78 17.60 -3.31
C GLN A 76 -11.42 18.98 -2.78
N GLU A 77 -11.52 19.98 -3.64
CA GLU A 77 -11.41 21.37 -3.25
C GLU A 77 -12.63 21.79 -2.43
N SER A 78 -12.36 22.35 -1.25
CA SER A 78 -13.35 22.81 -0.29
C SER A 78 -13.10 24.28 0.06
N GLY A 79 -13.15 25.15 -0.94
CA GLY A 79 -13.08 26.62 -0.78
C GLY A 79 -12.05 27.06 0.27
N VAL A 80 -12.54 27.61 1.38
CA VAL A 80 -11.73 28.15 2.49
C VAL A 80 -10.82 27.12 3.18
N HIS A 81 -11.18 25.83 3.15
CA HIS A 81 -10.44 24.75 3.80
C HIS A 81 -9.39 24.10 2.90
N GLY A 82 -9.26 24.56 1.65
CA GLY A 82 -8.33 23.99 0.68
C GLY A 82 -8.72 22.57 0.25
N TRP A 83 -7.74 21.69 0.12
CA TRP A 83 -7.95 20.31 -0.36
C TRP A 83 -8.30 19.36 0.79
N GLN A 84 -9.46 18.71 0.69
CA GLN A 84 -9.94 17.73 1.66
C GLN A 84 -9.89 16.32 1.06
N THR A 85 -9.32 15.36 1.78
CA THR A 85 -9.36 13.95 1.36
C THR A 85 -10.77 13.40 1.49
N ILE A 86 -11.35 12.94 0.38
CA ILE A 86 -12.68 12.31 0.32
C ILE A 86 -12.62 10.82 0.03
N VAL A 87 -11.52 10.34 -0.57
CA VAL A 87 -11.24 8.91 -0.76
C VAL A 87 -9.82 8.62 -0.29
N ARG A 88 -9.70 7.60 0.54
CA ARG A 88 -8.43 6.98 0.91
C ARG A 88 -8.64 5.48 0.90
N LEU A 89 -8.04 4.81 -0.08
CA LEU A 89 -8.14 3.37 -0.26
C LEU A 89 -6.75 2.79 -0.42
N SER A 90 -6.60 1.52 -0.05
CA SER A 90 -5.38 0.76 -0.28
C SER A 90 -5.70 -0.72 -0.28
N ASN A 91 -4.93 -1.49 -1.06
CA ASN A 91 -4.96 -2.93 -1.03
C ASN A 91 -3.55 -3.47 -1.25
N PHE A 92 -3.16 -4.48 -0.49
CA PHE A 92 -1.82 -5.07 -0.54
C PHE A 92 -1.93 -6.58 -0.33
N ILE A 93 -1.07 -7.33 -1.00
CA ILE A 93 -0.73 -8.70 -0.60
C ILE A 93 0.55 -8.68 0.24
N ASP A 94 0.76 -9.72 1.03
CA ASP A 94 2.08 -9.98 1.62
C ASP A 94 3.07 -10.30 0.49
N PHE A 95 4.30 -9.82 0.63
CA PHE A 95 5.31 -9.93 -0.43
C PHE A 95 6.70 -10.22 0.12
N GLU A 96 7.63 -10.63 -0.73
CA GLU A 96 9.02 -10.87 -0.35
C GLU A 96 9.90 -9.69 -0.78
N LEU A 97 10.87 -9.35 0.06
CA LEU A 97 11.96 -8.47 -0.30
C LEU A 97 13.23 -9.30 -0.44
N GLU A 98 13.93 -9.17 -1.56
CA GLU A 98 15.18 -9.89 -1.85
C GLU A 98 16.36 -8.90 -1.98
N ASP A 99 17.44 -9.19 -1.26
CA ASP A 99 18.73 -8.53 -1.43
C ASP A 99 19.84 -9.58 -1.65
N ALA A 100 21.10 -9.14 -1.70
CA ALA A 100 22.23 -10.05 -1.90
C ALA A 100 22.45 -11.03 -0.72
N SER A 101 21.87 -10.76 0.45
CA SER A 101 22.04 -11.53 1.67
C SER A 101 20.90 -12.51 1.95
N GLY A 102 19.73 -12.32 1.34
CA GLY A 102 18.61 -13.26 1.47
C GLY A 102 17.25 -12.65 1.14
N ARG A 103 16.21 -13.28 1.71
CA ARG A 103 14.81 -12.89 1.54
C ARG A 103 14.11 -12.70 2.87
N ILE A 104 13.20 -11.74 2.92
CA ILE A 104 12.32 -11.53 4.08
C ILE A 104 10.89 -11.24 3.62
N THR A 105 9.91 -11.81 4.31
CA THR A 105 8.50 -11.51 4.08
C THR A 105 8.12 -10.16 4.69
N VAL A 106 7.38 -9.36 3.93
CA VAL A 106 6.76 -8.11 4.36
C VAL A 106 5.25 -8.36 4.50
N CYS A 107 4.76 -8.28 5.74
CA CYS A 107 3.35 -8.50 6.09
C CYS A 107 2.51 -7.26 5.80
N ALA A 108 2.28 -6.95 4.52
CA ALA A 108 1.58 -5.75 4.07
C ALA A 108 0.05 -5.90 4.02
N ALA A 109 -0.49 -7.11 3.85
CA ALA A 109 -1.93 -7.35 3.73
C ALA A 109 -2.68 -7.02 5.03
N ASN A 110 -2.07 -7.31 6.17
CA ASN A 110 -2.66 -7.16 7.51
C ASN A 110 -1.99 -6.08 8.37
N SER A 111 -1.11 -5.25 7.77
CA SER A 111 -0.47 -4.14 8.48
C SER A 111 -0.89 -2.79 7.88
N PRO A 112 -0.89 -1.70 8.68
CA PRO A 112 -0.91 -0.36 8.11
C PRO A 112 0.29 -0.16 7.18
N VAL A 113 0.07 0.33 5.96
CA VAL A 113 1.12 0.59 4.95
C VAL A 113 1.10 2.05 4.51
N ALA A 114 2.28 2.67 4.47
CA ALA A 114 2.54 3.96 3.84
C ALA A 114 3.37 3.71 2.58
N LEU A 115 2.72 3.77 1.41
CA LEU A 115 3.35 3.64 0.10
C LEU A 115 3.62 5.02 -0.52
N GLU A 116 4.86 5.23 -0.94
CA GLU A 116 5.34 6.42 -1.67
C GLU A 116 6.05 6.06 -3.00
N ALA A 117 6.06 4.79 -3.40
CA ALA A 117 6.64 4.32 -4.66
C ALA A 117 5.61 4.32 -5.81
N GLY A 118 6.06 4.53 -7.05
CA GLY A 118 5.23 4.35 -8.25
C GLY A 118 4.04 5.31 -8.37
N GLU A 119 4.17 6.56 -7.90
CA GLU A 119 3.08 7.56 -7.92
C GLU A 119 2.67 7.94 -9.35
N THR A 120 1.37 7.95 -9.61
CA THR A 120 0.70 8.58 -10.74
C THR A 120 -0.32 9.57 -10.18
N ARG A 121 -0.44 10.75 -10.78
CA ARG A 121 -1.32 11.82 -10.30
C ARG A 121 -2.09 12.47 -11.43
N GLY A 122 -3.25 13.02 -11.10
CA GLY A 122 -4.04 13.81 -12.02
C GLY A 122 -4.93 14.81 -11.29
N ARG A 123 -5.57 15.67 -12.07
CA ARG A 123 -6.55 16.66 -11.60
C ARG A 123 -7.79 16.58 -12.48
N GLY A 124 -8.86 17.17 -12.02
CA GLY A 124 -10.09 17.36 -12.78
C GLY A 124 -10.91 18.49 -12.17
N GLY A 125 -11.84 19.03 -12.94
CA GLY A 125 -12.66 20.16 -12.53
C GLY A 125 -13.74 20.47 -13.57
N PRO A 126 -14.39 21.65 -13.47
CA PRO A 126 -15.51 22.03 -14.32
C PRO A 126 -15.20 22.03 -15.82
N PHE A 127 -13.94 22.28 -16.16
CA PHE A 127 -13.45 22.40 -17.53
C PHE A 127 -12.53 21.23 -17.94
N ASP A 128 -12.31 20.27 -17.03
CA ASP A 128 -11.45 19.11 -17.27
C ASP A 128 -12.06 17.86 -16.61
N PRO A 129 -12.77 17.02 -17.37
CA PRO A 129 -13.54 15.93 -16.80
C PRO A 129 -12.63 14.89 -16.12
N LEU A 130 -13.05 14.43 -14.94
CA LEU A 130 -12.35 13.37 -14.24
C LEU A 130 -12.35 12.05 -15.04
N PRO A 131 -11.29 11.22 -14.95
CA PRO A 131 -11.33 9.86 -15.47
C PRO A 131 -12.51 9.07 -14.89
N ARG A 132 -13.16 8.23 -15.71
CA ARG A 132 -14.34 7.43 -15.30
C ARG A 132 -14.07 6.59 -14.05
N ALA A 133 -12.86 6.05 -13.91
CA ALA A 133 -12.46 5.29 -12.73
C ALA A 133 -12.50 6.15 -11.45
N VAL A 134 -12.03 7.40 -11.51
CA VAL A 134 -12.07 8.34 -10.39
C VAL A 134 -13.51 8.72 -10.06
N GLN A 135 -14.35 8.98 -11.07
CA GLN A 135 -15.78 9.28 -10.88
C GLN A 135 -16.51 8.14 -10.13
N ARG A 136 -16.24 6.88 -10.48
CA ARG A 136 -16.81 5.71 -9.81
C ARG A 136 -16.39 5.61 -8.34
N LEU A 137 -15.16 6.00 -8.00
CA LEU A 137 -14.66 5.91 -6.62
C LEU A 137 -15.27 6.98 -5.69
N ILE A 138 -15.72 8.11 -6.24
CA ILE A 138 -16.29 9.23 -5.48
C ILE A 138 -17.83 9.22 -5.42
N ILE A 139 -18.51 8.44 -6.27
CA ILE A 139 -19.97 8.51 -6.47
C ILE A 139 -20.77 8.31 -5.18
N ASP A 140 -20.31 7.41 -4.30
CA ASP A 140 -20.98 7.11 -3.03
C ASP A 140 -20.44 7.93 -1.84
N ARG A 141 -19.39 8.74 -2.06
CA ARG A 141 -18.64 9.42 -1.00
C ARG A 141 -18.71 10.93 -1.05
N ALA A 142 -18.97 11.50 -2.22
CA ALA A 142 -19.21 12.91 -2.41
C ALA A 142 -20.65 13.09 -2.88
N SER A 143 -21.40 13.98 -2.21
CA SER A 143 -22.65 14.49 -2.76
C SER A 143 -22.32 15.18 -4.09
N ALA A 144 -22.58 14.48 -5.20
CA ALA A 144 -22.63 15.07 -6.53
C ALA A 144 -23.85 16.02 -6.69
N GLN A 145 -24.67 16.17 -5.63
CA GLN A 145 -25.89 16.97 -5.58
C GLN A 145 -25.75 18.24 -4.71
N GLY A 146 -24.53 18.75 -4.52
CA GLY A 146 -24.35 20.18 -4.26
C GLY A 146 -24.18 20.88 -5.60
N VAL A 147 -24.94 21.95 -5.85
CA VAL A 147 -24.93 22.80 -7.06
C VAL A 147 -23.72 22.53 -7.96
N LEU A 148 -24.00 21.82 -9.06
CA LEU A 148 -23.11 21.12 -10.01
C LEU A 148 -22.00 21.93 -10.71
N PHE A 149 -21.58 23.05 -10.13
CA PHE A 149 -20.64 23.97 -10.72
C PHE A 149 -19.50 24.26 -9.72
N HIS A 150 -18.26 23.86 -10.07
CA HIS A 150 -17.00 24.38 -9.52
C HIS A 150 -16.34 23.74 -8.29
N LYS A 151 -16.22 22.40 -8.20
CA LYS A 151 -15.22 21.80 -7.30
C LYS A 151 -14.08 21.14 -8.07
N GLY A 152 -12.86 21.60 -7.82
CA GLY A 152 -11.65 20.93 -8.28
C GLY A 152 -11.46 19.60 -7.56
N PHE A 153 -10.91 18.63 -8.27
CA PHE A 153 -10.52 17.33 -7.74
C PHE A 153 -9.06 17.09 -8.10
N ARG A 154 -8.34 16.42 -7.22
CA ARG A 154 -7.03 15.86 -7.51
C ARG A 154 -6.95 14.46 -6.97
N TRP A 155 -6.22 13.62 -7.67
CA TRP A 155 -6.06 12.23 -7.30
C TRP A 155 -4.60 11.82 -7.42
N ARG A 156 -4.23 10.88 -6.57
CA ARG A 156 -2.92 10.23 -6.55
C ARG A 156 -3.14 8.74 -6.38
N GLU A 157 -2.47 7.97 -7.20
CA GLU A 157 -2.43 6.51 -7.13
C GLU A 157 -0.97 6.07 -7.05
N TRP A 158 -0.66 5.19 -6.12
CA TRP A 158 0.64 4.55 -6.00
C TRP A 158 0.47 3.07 -6.28
N VAL A 159 1.36 2.49 -7.07
CA VAL A 159 1.35 1.07 -7.41
C VAL A 159 2.74 0.49 -7.20
N LEU A 160 2.83 -0.53 -6.34
CA LEU A 160 4.03 -1.31 -6.11
C LEU A 160 4.03 -2.52 -7.05
N GLU A 161 4.80 -2.43 -8.13
CA GLU A 161 4.99 -3.55 -9.07
C GLU A 161 6.03 -4.54 -8.57
N ALA A 162 5.85 -5.81 -8.91
CA ALA A 162 6.88 -6.83 -8.69
C ALA A 162 8.15 -6.51 -9.50
N GLY A 163 9.30 -6.86 -8.95
CA GLY A 163 10.61 -6.60 -9.54
C GLY A 163 11.18 -5.21 -9.26
N ARG A 164 10.42 -4.27 -8.68
CA ARG A 164 10.95 -2.96 -8.30
C ARG A 164 11.91 -3.06 -7.11
N VAL A 165 12.99 -2.29 -7.17
CA VAL A 165 13.86 -2.08 -6.01
C VAL A 165 13.22 -1.01 -5.13
N VAL A 166 12.96 -1.36 -3.87
CA VAL A 166 12.32 -0.48 -2.89
C VAL A 166 13.07 -0.53 -1.57
N ARG A 167 12.83 0.51 -0.77
CA ARG A 167 13.21 0.61 0.63
C ARG A 167 11.97 0.33 1.47
N VAL A 168 12.08 -0.65 2.36
CA VAL A 168 11.03 -1.03 3.30
C VAL A 168 11.52 -0.76 4.71
N ARG A 169 10.76 0.04 5.46
CA ARG A 169 10.99 0.26 6.87
C ARG A 169 9.83 -0.30 7.66
N GLY A 170 10.14 -1.17 8.60
CA GLY A 170 9.16 -1.91 9.38
C GLY A 170 9.75 -2.43 10.68
N ARG A 171 8.89 -3.06 11.48
CA ARG A 171 9.31 -3.78 12.67
C ARG A 171 9.57 -5.23 12.28
N VAL A 172 10.81 -5.68 12.48
CA VAL A 172 11.20 -7.08 12.40
C VAL A 172 10.63 -7.79 13.63
N ILE A 173 9.79 -8.80 13.39
CA ILE A 173 9.18 -9.65 14.42
C ILE A 173 9.35 -11.12 14.04
N GLN A 174 9.33 -11.99 15.04
CA GLN A 174 9.26 -13.43 14.83
C GLN A 174 7.80 -13.83 14.65
N MET A 175 7.53 -14.63 13.62
CA MET A 175 6.24 -15.30 13.41
C MET A 175 6.45 -16.81 13.33
N PRO A 176 5.48 -17.63 13.77
CA PRO A 176 5.49 -19.05 13.47
C PRO A 176 5.58 -19.24 11.95
N GLY A 177 6.57 -19.98 11.51
CA GLY A 177 6.73 -20.39 10.11
C GLY A 177 5.86 -21.59 9.80
N GLU A 178 5.54 -21.76 8.52
CA GLU A 178 4.68 -22.85 8.04
C GLU A 178 5.43 -24.18 7.87
N ILE A 179 6.76 -24.18 7.96
CA ILE A 179 7.57 -25.38 7.79
C ILE A 179 7.74 -26.08 9.14
N SER A 180 7.11 -27.25 9.27
CA SER A 180 7.40 -28.21 10.34
C SER A 180 8.69 -28.96 10.01
N VAL A 181 9.76 -28.72 10.78
CA VAL A 181 11.02 -29.47 10.62
C VAL A 181 10.95 -30.84 11.32
N SER A 182 9.89 -31.09 12.09
CA SER A 182 9.54 -32.39 12.70
C SER A 182 8.21 -32.23 13.46
N TYR A 183 7.66 -33.33 13.99
CA TYR A 183 6.34 -33.44 14.64
C TYR A 183 6.05 -32.44 15.80
N ARG A 184 7.00 -31.59 16.23
CA ARG A 184 6.82 -30.72 17.42
C ARG A 184 7.34 -29.28 17.35
N ALA A 185 7.81 -28.76 16.21
CA ALA A 185 8.21 -27.35 16.14
C ALA A 185 7.88 -26.73 14.77
N LEU A 186 7.01 -25.72 14.77
CA LEU A 186 6.92 -24.75 13.69
C LEU A 186 8.21 -23.93 13.72
N GLY A 187 9.00 -23.94 12.65
CA GLY A 187 10.22 -23.12 12.59
C GLY A 187 9.86 -21.65 12.72
N GLU A 188 10.58 -20.85 13.52
CA GLU A 188 10.34 -19.41 13.59
C GLU A 188 10.93 -18.70 12.36
N ARG A 189 10.19 -17.77 11.77
CA ARG A 189 10.70 -16.90 10.70
C ARG A 189 10.64 -15.42 11.09
N LEU A 190 11.63 -14.65 10.66
CA LEU A 190 11.60 -13.20 10.78
C LEU A 190 10.78 -12.61 9.63
N VAL A 191 9.92 -11.65 9.95
CA VAL A 191 9.12 -10.89 8.99
C VAL A 191 9.19 -9.40 9.30
N LEU A 192 8.93 -8.56 8.30
CA LEU A 192 8.73 -7.12 8.45
C LEU A 192 7.24 -6.80 8.52
N ALA A 193 6.79 -6.22 9.63
CA ALA A 193 5.40 -5.82 9.83
C ALA A 193 5.28 -4.37 10.28
N GLY A 194 4.08 -3.80 10.12
CA GLY A 194 3.72 -2.48 10.64
C GLY A 194 3.12 -2.61 12.04
N GLY A 195 3.14 -1.51 12.79
CA GLY A 195 2.36 -1.34 14.01
C GLY A 195 1.27 -0.29 13.83
N ALA A 196 0.27 -0.28 14.71
CA ALA A 196 -0.86 0.67 14.65
C ALA A 196 -0.43 2.14 14.57
N GLN A 197 0.65 2.53 15.26
CA GLN A 197 1.19 3.89 15.28
C GLN A 197 2.32 4.12 14.24
N HIS A 198 2.84 3.03 13.67
CA HIS A 198 4.01 3.06 12.79
C HIS A 198 3.79 2.09 11.64
N PRO A 199 3.24 2.54 10.50
CA PRO A 199 3.01 1.68 9.35
C PRO A 199 4.32 1.12 8.80
N VAL A 200 4.21 0.07 7.97
CA VAL A 200 5.29 -0.28 7.06
C VAL A 200 5.44 0.87 6.06
N GLU A 201 6.61 1.49 6.00
CA GLU A 201 6.91 2.56 5.05
C GLU A 201 7.62 1.93 3.83
N ILE A 202 7.09 2.17 2.62
CA ILE A 202 7.63 1.66 1.35
C ILE A 202 7.91 2.83 0.42
N CYS A 203 9.18 3.03 0.08
CA CYS A 203 9.68 4.12 -0.77
C CYS A 203 10.61 3.57 -1.86
N GLU A 204 10.86 4.36 -2.92
CA GLU A 204 11.93 4.07 -3.91
C GLU A 204 13.32 4.48 -3.40
#